data_AF-A0A8B6M2C6-F1
#
_entry.id   AF-A0A8B6M2C6-F1
#
_cell.length_a   1.000
_cell.length_b   1.000
_cell.length_c   1.000
_cell.angle_alpha   90.00
_cell.angle_beta   90.00
_cell.angle_gamma   90.00
#
_symmetry.space_group_name_H-M   'P 1'
#
loop_
_entity.id
_entity.type
_entity.pdbx_description
1 polymer ?
#
loop_
_entity_poly.entity_id
_entity_poly.type
_entity_poly.pdbx_seq_one_letter_code
_entity_poly.pdbx_strand_id
1 'polypeptide(L)'
;MFHQNEVEQSTYNFEYADVDFLFTCFEQYEKEAQQLLALENPLPLPAYERILKAAHSFNLLDARKAISVTERQRYILRIRTLTKAVAEAYYASREALGFPMCNKDK
;
A
#
# COMPACT_ATOMS: atom_id res chain seq x y z
N MET A 1 -1.89 -9.46 28.19
CA MET A 1 -1.90 -8.08 27.67
C MET A 1 -2.57 -7.99 26.29
N PHE A 2 -2.28 -8.88 25.33
CA PHE A 2 -2.81 -8.78 23.96
C PHE A 2 -4.18 -9.44 23.69
N HIS A 3 -4.66 -10.31 24.58
CA HIS A 3 -5.89 -11.08 24.34
C HIS A 3 -7.11 -10.20 24.01
N GLN A 4 -7.36 -9.14 24.79
CA GLN A 4 -8.48 -8.23 24.53
C GLN A 4 -8.36 -7.54 23.17
N ASN A 5 -7.16 -7.04 22.82
CA ASN A 5 -6.91 -6.41 21.54
C ASN A 5 -7.10 -7.40 20.37
N GLU A 6 -6.66 -8.65 20.51
CA GLU A 6 -6.86 -9.68 19.49
C GLU A 6 -8.34 -10.01 19.26
N VAL A 7 -9.13 -10.08 20.33
CA VAL A 7 -10.58 -10.28 20.25
C VAL A 7 -11.22 -9.11 19.51
N GLU A 8 -10.96 -7.88 19.93
CA GLU A 8 -11.54 -6.68 19.31
C GLU A 8 -11.15 -6.53 17.84
N GLN A 9 -9.86 -6.70 17.52
CA GLN A 9 -9.37 -6.61 16.15
C GLN A 9 -9.94 -7.70 15.25
N SER A 10 -10.04 -8.93 15.74
CA SER A 10 -10.62 -10.04 14.98
C SER A 10 -12.11 -9.79 14.71
N THR A 11 -12.87 -9.41 15.74
CA THR A 11 -14.28 -9.05 15.61
C THR A 11 -14.46 -7.92 14.59
N TYR A 12 -13.67 -6.86 14.65
CA TYR A 12 -13.71 -5.80 13.64
C TYR A 12 -13.40 -6.33 12.23
N ASN A 13 -12.26 -7.00 12.05
CA ASN A 13 -11.78 -7.46 10.75
C ASN A 13 -12.73 -8.45 10.07
N PHE A 14 -13.38 -9.32 10.85
CA PHE A 14 -14.22 -10.39 10.30
C PHE A 14 -15.70 -10.05 10.26
N GLU A 15 -16.19 -9.10 11.05
CA GLU A 15 -17.64 -8.87 11.20
C GLU A 15 -18.03 -7.42 10.87
N TYR A 16 -17.31 -6.43 11.38
CA TYR A 16 -17.76 -5.03 11.40
C TYR A 16 -17.07 -4.09 10.41
N ALA A 17 -15.93 -4.47 9.84
CA ALA A 17 -15.23 -3.60 8.90
C ALA A 17 -16.12 -3.24 7.69
N ASP A 18 -16.26 -1.94 7.42
CA ASP A 18 -17.10 -1.39 6.37
C ASP A 18 -16.50 -1.66 4.99
N VAL A 19 -17.10 -2.60 4.26
CA VAL A 19 -16.61 -3.08 2.97
C VAL A 19 -16.63 -2.00 1.89
N ASP A 20 -17.69 -1.20 1.81
CA ASP A 20 -17.84 -0.17 0.77
C ASP A 20 -16.84 0.97 0.97
N PHE A 21 -16.65 1.37 2.23
CA PHE A 21 -15.61 2.33 2.59
C PHE A 21 -14.21 1.80 2.29
N LEU A 22 -13.94 0.52 2.57
CA LEU A 22 -12.63 -0.08 2.30
C LEU A 22 -12.32 -0.19 0.81
N PHE A 23 -13.30 -0.50 -0.04
CA PHE A 23 -13.12 -0.43 -1.50
C PHE A 23 -12.78 1.00 -1.92
N THR A 24 -13.53 1.99 -1.43
CA THR A 24 -13.26 3.41 -1.73
C THR A 24 -11.86 3.82 -1.28
N CYS A 25 -11.43 3.39 -0.10
CA CYS A 25 -10.08 3.63 0.41
C CYS A 25 -9.02 3.03 -0.52
N PHE A 26 -9.17 1.77 -0.92
CA PHE A 26 -8.23 1.12 -1.82
C PHE A 26 -8.05 1.94 -3.10
N GLU A 27 -9.16 2.25 -3.78
CA GLU A 27 -9.15 3.00 -5.04
C GLU A 27 -8.54 4.39 -4.88
N GLN A 28 -8.87 5.10 -3.79
CA GLN A 28 -8.35 6.44 -3.54
C GLN A 28 -6.84 6.44 -3.24
N TYR A 29 -6.36 5.48 -2.44
CA TYR A 29 -4.93 5.34 -2.16
C TYR A 29 -4.14 4.91 -3.39
N GLU A 30 -4.68 3.99 -4.20
CA GLU A 30 -4.07 3.60 -5.47
C GLU A 30 -3.91 4.81 -6.41
N LYS A 31 -5.01 5.56 -6.59
CA LYS A 31 -5.03 6.77 -7.42
C LYS A 31 -4.03 7.82 -6.92
N GLU A 32 -3.98 8.08 -5.62
CA GLU A 32 -3.05 9.06 -5.04
C GLU A 32 -1.59 8.62 -5.26
N ALA A 33 -1.28 7.33 -5.07
CA ALA A 33 0.05 6.78 -5.35
C ALA A 33 0.45 6.97 -6.83
N GLN A 34 -0.46 6.69 -7.77
CA GLN A 34 -0.22 6.90 -9.20
C GLN A 34 0.02 8.38 -9.52
N GLN A 35 -0.78 9.29 -8.95
CA GLN A 35 -0.63 10.72 -9.15
C GLN A 35 0.73 11.24 -8.65
N LEU A 36 1.15 10.80 -7.46
CA LEU A 36 2.44 11.18 -6.88
C LEU A 36 3.64 10.69 -7.70
N LEU A 37 3.51 9.51 -8.33
CA LEU A 37 4.52 8.96 -9.22
C LEU A 37 4.53 9.63 -10.61
N ALA A 38 3.41 10.20 -11.04
CA ALA A 38 3.25 10.86 -12.33
C ALA A 38 3.64 12.35 -12.32
N LEU A 39 4.04 12.90 -11.17
CA LEU A 39 4.56 14.28 -11.08
C LEU A 39 5.84 14.42 -11.91
N GLU A 40 6.11 15.63 -12.41
CA GLU A 40 7.38 15.97 -13.08
C GLU A 40 8.59 15.62 -12.19
N ASN A 41 8.45 15.87 -10.88
CA ASN A 41 9.36 15.40 -9.85
C ASN A 41 8.62 14.38 -8.96
N PRO A 42 8.74 13.07 -9.23
CA PRO A 42 8.03 12.03 -8.50
C PRO A 42 8.31 12.06 -7.00
N LEU A 43 7.30 11.73 -6.19
CA LEU A 43 7.39 11.66 -4.73
C LEU A 43 7.28 10.20 -4.24
N PRO A 44 8.36 9.40 -4.32
CA PRO A 44 8.30 7.96 -4.08
C PRO A 44 7.99 7.57 -2.63
N LEU A 45 8.50 8.30 -1.64
CA LEU A 45 8.23 8.00 -0.23
C LEU A 45 6.75 8.25 0.14
N PRO A 46 6.14 9.40 -0.21
CA PRO A 46 4.70 9.57 -0.07
C PRO A 46 3.88 8.52 -0.84
N ALA A 47 4.26 8.19 -2.07
CA ALA A 47 3.58 7.15 -2.86
C ALA A 47 3.65 5.77 -2.16
N TYR A 48 4.79 5.43 -1.56
CA TYR A 48 4.93 4.20 -0.77
C TYR A 48 3.95 4.14 0.41
N GLU A 49 3.78 5.23 1.15
CA GLU A 49 2.83 5.29 2.26
C GLU A 49 1.39 5.05 1.81
N ARG A 50 1.01 5.56 0.62
CA ARG A 50 -0.31 5.30 0.04
C ARG A 50 -0.49 3.82 -0.28
N ILE A 51 0.53 3.17 -0.84
CA ILE A 51 0.49 1.74 -1.14
C ILE A 51 0.35 0.91 0.14
N LEU A 52 1.03 1.28 1.23
CA LEU A 52 0.85 0.60 2.52
C LEU A 52 -0.60 0.68 3.02
N LYS A 53 -1.25 1.84 2.85
CA LYS A 53 -2.66 2.01 3.19
C LYS A 53 -3.58 1.20 2.27
N ALA A 54 -3.33 1.20 0.96
CA ALA A 54 -4.07 0.36 0.01
C ALA A 54 -3.93 -1.14 0.35
N ALA A 55 -2.72 -1.60 0.65
CA ALA A 55 -2.46 -2.98 1.05
C ALA A 55 -3.18 -3.35 2.36
N HIS A 56 -3.24 -2.43 3.32
CA HIS A 56 -3.99 -2.64 4.55
C HIS A 56 -5.50 -2.73 4.28
N SER A 57 -6.08 -1.82 3.50
CA SER A 57 -7.49 -1.88 3.10
C SER A 57 -7.82 -3.19 2.37
N PHE A 58 -6.94 -3.64 1.47
CA PHE A 58 -7.06 -4.94 0.80
C PHE A 58 -7.09 -6.11 1.80
N ASN A 59 -6.20 -6.13 2.80
CA ASN A 59 -6.18 -7.20 3.80
C ASN A 59 -7.48 -7.25 4.61
N LEU A 60 -8.08 -6.10 4.93
CA LEU A 60 -9.38 -6.06 5.60
C LEU A 60 -10.51 -6.56 4.69
N LEU A 61 -10.49 -6.21 3.41
CA LEU A 61 -11.44 -6.75 2.42
C LEU A 61 -11.32 -8.28 2.27
N ASP A 62 -10.09 -8.81 2.25
CA ASP A 62 -9.83 -10.26 2.21
C ASP A 62 -10.33 -10.95 3.50
N ALA A 63 -10.10 -10.34 4.67
CA ALA A 63 -10.60 -10.84 5.95
C ALA A 63 -12.14 -10.86 6.01
N ARG A 64 -12.80 -9.81 5.48
CA ARG A 64 -14.27 -9.76 5.34
C ARG A 64 -14.83 -10.72 4.30
N LYS A 65 -13.96 -11.43 3.55
CA LYS A 65 -14.33 -12.29 2.41
C LYS A 65 -15.14 -11.53 1.35
N ALA A 66 -14.89 -10.23 1.23
CA ALA A 66 -15.58 -9.34 0.29
C ALA A 66 -15.02 -9.42 -1.13
N ILE A 67 -13.92 -10.15 -1.34
CA ILE A 67 -13.26 -10.34 -2.63
C ILE A 67 -13.19 -11.82 -2.99
N SER A 68 -13.51 -12.15 -4.24
CA SER A 68 -13.32 -13.49 -4.80
C SER A 68 -11.84 -13.82 -5.01
N VAL A 69 -11.52 -15.10 -5.24
CA VAL A 69 -10.15 -15.56 -5.54
C VAL A 69 -9.56 -14.84 -6.76
N THR A 70 -10.38 -14.63 -7.81
CA THR A 70 -9.95 -13.93 -9.03
C THR A 70 -9.72 -12.45 -8.77
N GLU A 71 -10.59 -11.80 -7.99
CA GLU A 71 -10.40 -10.40 -7.60
C GLU A 71 -9.15 -10.23 -6.73
N ARG A 72 -8.92 -11.15 -5.78
CA ARG A 72 -7.74 -11.16 -4.93
C ARG A 72 -6.45 -11.12 -5.75
N GLN A 73 -6.34 -11.95 -6.79
CA GLN A 73 -5.18 -11.94 -7.70
C GLN A 73 -5.01 -10.58 -8.40
N ARG A 74 -6.12 -9.95 -8.81
CA ARG A 74 -6.10 -8.62 -9.45
C ARG A 74 -5.60 -7.54 -8.48
N TYR A 75 -6.11 -7.51 -7.24
CA TYR A 75 -5.65 -6.57 -6.22
C TYR A 75 -4.16 -6.75 -5.89
N ILE A 76 -3.68 -7.99 -5.75
CA ILE A 76 -2.26 -8.28 -5.52
C ILE A 76 -1.40 -7.75 -6.67
N LEU A 77 -1.82 -7.95 -7.92
CA LEU A 77 -1.09 -7.46 -9.09
C LEU A 77 -1.02 -5.92 -9.12
N ARG A 78 -2.13 -5.25 -8.79
CA ARG A 78 -2.21 -3.77 -8.69
C ARG A 78 -1.22 -3.23 -7.66
N ILE A 79 -1.26 -3.74 -6.43
CA ILE A 79 -0.32 -3.37 -5.35
C ILE A 79 1.12 -3.61 -5.79
N ARG A 80 1.43 -4.80 -6.31
CA ARG A 80 2.79 -5.17 -6.73
C ARG A 80 3.33 -4.25 -7.83
N THR A 81 2.49 -3.90 -8.81
CA THR A 81 2.87 -3.00 -9.90
C THR A 81 3.26 -1.62 -9.35
N LEU A 82 2.46 -1.07 -8.44
CA LEU A 82 2.78 0.23 -7.83
C LEU A 82 4.00 0.17 -6.92
N THR A 83 4.15 -0.87 -6.11
CA THR A 83 5.34 -1.03 -5.25
C THR A 83 6.62 -1.08 -6.07
N LYS A 84 6.58 -1.75 -7.23
CA LYS A 84 7.70 -1.78 -8.17
C LYS A 84 8.01 -0.37 -8.71
N ALA A 85 6.99 0.36 -9.17
CA ALA A 85 7.17 1.72 -9.68
C ALA A 85 7.73 2.68 -8.62
N VAL A 86 7.28 2.55 -7.36
CA VAL A 86 7.86 3.28 -6.22
C VAL A 86 9.34 2.95 -6.02
N ALA A 87 9.71 1.67 -6.07
CA ALA A 87 11.10 1.26 -5.90
C ALA A 87 11.99 1.81 -7.02
N GLU A 88 11.51 1.79 -8.27
CA GLU A 88 12.22 2.36 -9.43
C GLU A 88 12.39 3.88 -9.29
N ALA A 89 11.32 4.61 -8.94
CA ALA A 89 11.38 6.05 -8.72
C ALA A 89 12.29 6.42 -7.53
N TYR A 90 12.23 5.66 -6.44
CA TYR A 90 13.12 5.85 -5.31
C TYR A 90 14.58 5.61 -5.72
N TYR A 91 14.87 4.50 -6.40
CA TYR A 91 16.21 4.20 -6.88
C TYR A 91 16.76 5.34 -7.75
N ALA A 92 16.02 5.80 -8.75
CA ALA A 92 16.41 6.90 -9.62
C ALA A 92 16.69 8.19 -8.82
N SER A 93 15.87 8.49 -7.80
CA SER A 93 16.11 9.64 -6.92
C SER A 93 17.41 9.52 -6.12
N ARG A 94 17.79 8.31 -5.71
CA ARG A 94 19.04 8.06 -4.99
C ARG A 94 20.24 8.10 -5.93
N GLU A 95 20.10 7.57 -7.13
CA GLU A 95 21.12 7.58 -8.18
C GLU A 95 21.47 9.02 -8.59
N ALA A 96 20.46 9.88 -8.80
CA ALA A 96 20.66 11.30 -9.10
C ALA A 96 21.44 12.06 -8.01
N LEU A 97 21.38 11.58 -6.76
CA LEU A 97 22.14 12.12 -5.63
C LEU A 97 23.50 11.43 -5.41
N GLY A 98 23.90 10.48 -6.27
CA GLY A 98 25.13 9.72 -6.13
C GLY A 98 25.12 8.73 -4.97
N PHE A 99 23.96 8.20 -4.60
CA PHE A 99 23.77 7.23 -3.49
C PHE A 99 24.42 7.66 -2.16
N PRO A 100 24.02 8.80 -1.56
CA PRO A 100 24.77 9.40 -0.45
C PRO A 100 24.77 8.58 0.84
N MET A 101 23.92 7.55 0.94
CA MET A 101 23.85 6.62 2.09
C MET A 101 24.65 5.31 1.86
N CYS A 102 25.23 5.13 0.67
CA CYS A 102 26.00 3.93 0.33
C CYS A 102 27.52 4.15 0.46
N ASN A 103 27.94 5.36 0.86
CA ASN A 103 29.34 5.67 1.04
C ASN A 103 29.82 5.06 2.37
N LYS A 104 30.76 4.10 2.30
CA LYS A 104 31.27 3.35 3.46
C LYS A 104 32.32 4.11 4.27
N ASP A 105 32.76 5.27 3.78
CA ASP A 105 33.88 6.05 4.33
C ASP A 105 33.43 7.19 5.28
N LYS A 106 32.26 7.03 5.93
CA LYS A 106 31.84 7.86 7.07
C LYS A 106 31.41 6.99 8.24
#